data_AF-A0A3D6APG1-F1
#
_entry.id   AF-A0A3D6APG1-F1
#
_cell.length_a   1.000
_cell.length_b   1.000
_cell.length_c   1.000
_cell.angle_alpha   90.00
_cell.angle_beta   90.00
_cell.angle_gamma   90.00
#
_symmetry.space_group_name_H-M   'P 1'
#
loop_
_entity.id
_entity.type
_entity.pdbx_description
1 polymer ?
#
loop_
_entity_poly.entity_id
_entity_poly.type
_entity_poly.pdbx_seq_one_letter_code
_entity_poly.pdbx_strand_id
1 'polypeptide(L)'
;MLALSLLSCGGGGSVSLSASAGAGNAGGTSTTAVSATTTSTSSTTTVPDNEANVYSAPTSYRIDFCSANVYPAQWTWNPDTIRQQAAPAGTGTPMMKQIRNGVVIATYTSLGGDAGYSRPNSQDGGDPAVGPFRRTPYTQWRDGDVFEIYPAVYSGATMQMYIGPNVANDAAFNAGSVDVPANITIRGVTVDGKRPVIVNPPTGASNSNYGQSLIYIGGRIDASDTLVAPSSSITIENIDIVDAPTGGNLGKAAVYVNGTANLTLRNVRIAGFKRHQVNGIFATSNNTGTLLLENVELDGNGGSNGPEHNAYINASKTDPNYTFMVKGSWSHDSYYGHALKSRAQRTVVEGSYLAGSRAASGAQTETYLLDVPDGGVLVARNNIFVKGYSGNNSNGASLTFGVESANPARAWGLTVEHNTFVALAKYYDDASHPLFPFFINNGAPGTKTVDANAFVGYCPSGNAGRDYRGTNFATLNFNEIDLAYRPRVPALAGNIAIIGTPRYRHLAGSAARTTNALGARD
;
A
#
# COMPACT_ATOMS: atom_id res chain seq x y z
N MET A 1 -27.34 19.81 5.55
CA MET A 1 -27.59 21.21 5.19
C MET A 1 -26.24 21.83 4.84
N LEU A 2 -26.10 22.26 3.57
CA LEU A 2 -25.05 23.09 2.95
C LEU A 2 -23.58 22.63 3.01
N ALA A 3 -22.73 22.78 1.98
CA ALA A 3 -22.94 23.20 0.59
C ALA A 3 -21.74 22.78 -0.27
N LEU A 4 -22.08 22.33 -1.49
CA LEU A 4 -21.21 22.17 -2.66
C LEU A 4 -20.70 23.55 -3.10
N SER A 5 -19.42 23.69 -3.46
CA SER A 5 -18.95 24.82 -4.27
C SER A 5 -18.14 24.31 -5.46
N LEU A 6 -18.77 24.43 -6.62
CA LEU A 6 -18.15 24.41 -7.95
C LEU A 6 -17.66 25.83 -8.21
N LEU A 7 -16.38 25.99 -8.56
CA LEU A 7 -15.90 27.18 -9.25
C LEU A 7 -15.28 26.80 -10.59
N SER A 8 -15.90 27.33 -11.65
CA SER A 8 -15.39 27.47 -12.99
C SER A 8 -14.60 28.78 -13.11
N CYS A 9 -13.55 28.76 -13.94
CA CYS A 9 -12.95 29.84 -14.74
C CYS A 9 -11.74 29.18 -15.43
N GLY A 10 -11.39 29.34 -16.70
CA GLY A 10 -11.75 30.33 -17.71
C GLY A 10 -10.47 30.63 -18.51
N GLY A 11 -10.46 30.23 -19.78
CA GLY A 11 -9.76 30.83 -20.93
C GLY A 11 -8.25 31.16 -20.89
N GLY A 12 -7.53 30.70 -21.92
CA GLY A 12 -6.50 31.52 -22.55
C GLY A 12 -5.28 30.78 -23.09
N GLY A 13 -5.03 30.90 -24.40
CA GLY A 13 -3.67 30.97 -24.93
C GLY A 13 -3.15 29.75 -25.69
N SER A 14 -3.60 29.59 -26.93
CA SER A 14 -2.89 28.84 -27.97
C SER A 14 -1.58 29.53 -28.36
N VAL A 15 -0.45 28.83 -28.33
CA VAL A 15 0.77 29.21 -29.06
C VAL A 15 1.26 27.97 -29.81
N SER A 16 1.15 28.04 -31.13
CA SER A 16 1.70 27.10 -32.09
C SER A 16 3.19 27.35 -32.29
N LEU A 17 4.03 26.34 -32.11
CA LEU A 17 5.38 26.32 -32.66
C LEU A 17 5.58 25.04 -33.45
N SER A 18 5.66 25.21 -34.76
CA SER A 18 6.10 24.25 -35.76
C SER A 18 7.61 24.10 -35.73
N ALA A 19 8.10 22.87 -35.71
CA ALA A 19 9.46 22.56 -36.13
C ALA A 19 9.46 21.25 -36.93
N SER A 20 10.01 21.36 -38.13
CA SER A 20 10.05 20.39 -39.21
C SER A 20 11.21 19.39 -39.06
N ALA A 21 10.90 18.14 -39.44
CA ALA A 21 11.69 17.18 -40.22
C ALA A 21 13.24 17.14 -40.07
N GLY A 22 13.72 15.98 -39.64
CA GLY A 22 15.04 15.45 -39.99
C GLY A 22 14.93 13.96 -40.30
N ALA A 23 14.85 13.61 -41.58
CA ALA A 23 14.91 12.24 -42.06
C ALA A 23 16.36 11.74 -42.03
N GLY A 24 16.57 10.54 -41.49
CA GLY A 24 17.86 9.84 -41.47
C GLY A 24 17.64 8.36 -41.75
N ASN A 25 18.32 7.87 -42.77
CA ASN A 25 18.04 6.67 -43.53
C ASN A 25 18.80 5.42 -42.99
N ALA A 26 18.21 4.26 -43.24
CA ALA A 26 18.72 2.89 -43.39
C ALA A 26 20.09 2.46 -42.83
N GLY A 27 20.09 1.30 -42.16
CA GLY A 27 21.26 0.44 -41.98
C GLY A 27 20.87 -0.89 -41.34
N GLY A 28 20.64 -1.93 -42.15
CA GLY A 28 20.36 -3.28 -41.70
C GLY A 28 21.62 -4.13 -41.49
N THR A 29 21.54 -5.14 -40.63
CA THR A 29 22.35 -6.37 -40.63
C THR A 29 21.67 -7.37 -39.68
N SER A 30 21.22 -8.50 -40.21
CA SER A 30 21.89 -9.82 -40.13
C SER A 30 21.60 -10.56 -38.81
N THR A 31 20.76 -11.57 -38.96
CA THR A 31 20.35 -12.57 -37.98
C THR A 31 21.45 -13.60 -37.73
N THR A 32 21.75 -13.91 -36.47
CA THR A 32 22.43 -15.15 -36.09
C THR A 32 21.69 -15.74 -34.90
N ALA A 33 20.94 -16.82 -35.15
CA ALA A 33 20.24 -17.57 -34.13
C ALA A 33 21.25 -18.42 -33.34
N VAL A 34 21.45 -18.08 -32.07
CA VAL A 34 22.15 -18.94 -31.10
C VAL A 34 21.08 -19.62 -30.26
N SER A 35 20.97 -20.94 -30.42
CA SER A 35 20.10 -21.80 -29.62
C SER A 35 20.68 -21.90 -28.20
N ALA A 36 20.09 -21.17 -27.25
CA ALA A 36 20.44 -21.26 -25.84
C ALA A 36 19.50 -22.25 -25.14
N THR A 37 20.05 -23.38 -24.72
CA THR A 37 19.38 -24.38 -23.88
C THR A 37 19.23 -23.83 -22.46
N THR A 38 18.03 -23.39 -22.09
CA THR A 38 17.71 -22.92 -20.73
C THR A 38 17.57 -24.13 -19.80
N THR A 39 18.60 -24.37 -18.99
CA THR A 39 18.53 -25.27 -17.83
C THR A 39 17.89 -24.48 -16.68
N SER A 40 16.66 -24.82 -16.31
CA SER A 40 15.97 -24.23 -15.16
C SER A 40 16.49 -24.85 -13.87
N THR A 41 17.57 -24.30 -13.31
CA THR A 41 17.97 -24.60 -11.94
C THR A 41 17.01 -23.89 -10.98
N SER A 42 16.08 -24.63 -10.40
CA SER A 42 15.31 -24.18 -9.24
C SER A 42 16.25 -24.09 -8.04
N SER A 43 16.85 -22.92 -7.81
CA SER A 43 17.57 -22.66 -6.58
C SER A 43 16.57 -22.46 -5.46
N THR A 44 16.29 -23.51 -4.70
CA THR A 44 15.63 -23.42 -3.40
C THR A 44 16.59 -22.72 -2.46
N THR A 45 16.46 -21.40 -2.32
CA THR A 45 17.21 -20.62 -1.34
C THR A 45 16.71 -21.02 0.05
N THR A 46 17.42 -21.92 0.72
CA THR A 46 17.19 -22.19 2.15
C THR A 46 17.57 -20.93 2.91
N VAL A 47 16.57 -20.23 3.46
CA VAL A 47 16.80 -19.15 4.41
C VAL A 47 17.55 -19.73 5.61
N PRO A 48 18.71 -19.20 5.99
CA PRO A 48 19.50 -19.76 7.09
C PRO A 48 18.72 -19.62 8.40
N ASP A 49 18.40 -20.76 9.03
CA ASP A 49 17.64 -20.89 10.29
C ASP A 49 18.45 -20.45 11.54
N ASN A 50 19.56 -19.73 11.35
CA ASN A 50 20.62 -19.48 12.33
C ASN A 50 20.97 -18.00 12.52
N GLU A 51 20.08 -17.05 12.22
CA GLU A 51 20.27 -15.71 12.80
C GLU A 51 20.07 -15.82 14.31
N ALA A 52 21.17 -15.78 15.07
CA ALA A 52 21.11 -15.54 16.50
C ALA A 52 20.23 -14.32 16.74
N ASN A 53 19.31 -14.38 17.72
CA ASN A 53 18.50 -13.24 18.14
C ASN A 53 19.40 -12.14 18.72
N VAL A 54 20.10 -11.40 17.86
CA VAL A 54 20.94 -10.29 18.24
C VAL A 54 20.01 -9.11 18.49
N TYR A 55 19.74 -8.85 19.77
CA TYR A 55 19.15 -7.59 20.18
C TYR A 55 20.14 -6.47 19.88
N SER A 56 19.63 -5.29 19.50
CA SER A 56 20.44 -4.08 19.54
C SER A 56 21.10 -3.91 20.91
N ALA A 57 22.25 -3.23 21.00
CA ALA A 57 22.89 -3.01 22.30
C ALA A 57 21.92 -2.37 23.32
N PRO A 58 21.99 -2.73 24.62
CA PRO A 58 21.16 -2.10 25.64
C PRO A 58 21.22 -0.57 25.57
N THR A 59 20.06 0.05 25.69
CA THR A 59 19.91 1.51 25.70
C THR A 59 19.92 2.03 27.15
N SER A 60 20.15 3.32 27.32
CA SER A 60 20.14 3.99 28.64
C SER A 60 19.25 5.22 28.62
N TYR A 61 17.99 5.01 28.24
CA TYR A 61 16.96 6.04 28.27
C TYR A 61 16.50 6.30 29.70
N ARG A 62 16.01 7.53 29.93
CA ARG A 62 15.36 7.90 31.19
C ARG A 62 14.11 7.07 31.38
N ILE A 63 13.90 6.55 32.59
CA ILE A 63 12.66 5.85 32.97
C ILE A 63 11.56 6.82 33.41
N ASP A 64 11.91 8.06 33.75
CA ASP A 64 10.98 9.13 34.13
C ASP A 64 10.57 10.01 32.94
N PHE A 65 10.54 9.45 31.73
CA PHE A 65 10.23 10.16 30.48
C PHE A 65 8.88 10.92 30.53
N CYS A 66 7.90 10.42 31.28
CA CYS A 66 6.59 11.07 31.43
C CYS A 66 6.61 12.37 32.24
N SER A 67 7.36 12.39 33.35
CA SER A 67 7.49 13.57 34.22
C SER A 67 8.51 14.55 33.65
N ALA A 68 9.61 14.04 33.11
CA ALA A 68 10.66 14.85 32.50
C ALA A 68 10.30 15.39 31.11
N ASN A 69 9.31 14.79 30.44
CA ASN A 69 9.01 15.03 29.02
C ASN A 69 10.24 14.84 28.11
N VAL A 70 11.05 13.81 28.41
CA VAL A 70 12.27 13.47 27.66
C VAL A 70 12.09 12.08 27.06
N TYR A 71 11.82 12.05 25.77
CA TYR A 71 11.62 10.83 24.99
C TYR A 71 12.86 10.53 24.14
N PRO A 72 13.10 9.26 23.79
CA PRO A 72 14.06 8.93 22.74
C PRO A 72 13.74 9.70 21.46
N ALA A 73 14.78 10.06 20.70
CA ALA A 73 14.57 10.44 19.32
C ALA A 73 13.82 9.32 18.61
N GLN A 74 12.93 9.68 17.68
CA GLN A 74 12.25 8.68 16.89
C GLN A 74 13.28 7.79 16.21
N TRP A 75 13.21 6.49 16.50
CA TRP A 75 14.15 5.55 15.91
C TRP A 75 13.87 5.51 14.42
N THR A 76 14.89 5.84 13.64
CA THR A 76 14.92 5.43 12.25
C THR A 76 14.95 3.92 12.27
N TRP A 77 13.85 3.29 11.87
CA TRP A 77 13.79 1.84 11.77
C TRP A 77 14.96 1.37 10.92
N ASN A 78 15.68 0.34 11.39
CA ASN A 78 16.82 -0.18 10.64
C ASN A 78 16.30 -0.81 9.33
N PRO A 79 16.58 -0.24 8.14
CA PRO A 79 16.09 -0.80 6.89
C PRO A 79 16.57 -2.25 6.67
N ASP A 80 17.68 -2.66 7.31
CA ASP A 80 18.19 -4.04 7.24
C ASP A 80 17.30 -5.05 7.98
N THR A 81 16.39 -4.59 8.84
CA THR A 81 15.38 -5.45 9.51
C THR A 81 14.10 -5.60 8.68
N ILE A 82 13.96 -4.84 7.59
CA ILE A 82 12.97 -5.12 6.56
C ILE A 82 13.43 -6.39 5.86
N ARG A 83 12.48 -7.28 5.54
CA ARG A 83 12.75 -8.41 4.66
C ARG A 83 13.49 -7.87 3.42
N GLN A 84 14.73 -8.29 3.18
CA GLN A 84 15.52 -7.78 2.06
C GLN A 84 14.71 -7.94 0.77
N GLN A 85 14.19 -6.82 0.27
CA GLN A 85 13.56 -6.76 -1.04
C GLN A 85 14.67 -6.55 -2.06
N ALA A 86 14.50 -7.07 -3.27
CA ALA A 86 15.38 -6.72 -4.38
C ALA A 86 15.42 -5.20 -4.50
N ALA A 87 16.62 -4.63 -4.63
CA ALA A 87 16.77 -3.20 -4.72
C ALA A 87 16.08 -2.66 -5.99
N PRO A 88 15.58 -1.41 -5.99
CA PRO A 88 15.08 -0.80 -7.21
C PRO A 88 16.16 -0.79 -8.31
N ALA A 89 15.73 -1.07 -9.55
CA ALA A 89 16.53 -0.78 -10.72
C ALA A 89 16.81 0.73 -10.83
N GLY A 90 18.08 1.11 -11.02
CA GLY A 90 18.46 2.50 -11.26
C GLY A 90 18.56 2.86 -12.75
N THR A 91 18.71 1.84 -13.60
CA THR A 91 18.86 1.93 -15.06
C THR A 91 18.33 0.63 -15.68
N GLY A 92 18.24 0.58 -17.01
CA GLY A 92 17.84 -0.60 -17.76
C GLY A 92 16.95 -0.23 -18.93
N THR A 93 16.80 -1.15 -19.88
CA THR A 93 15.85 -0.99 -20.97
C THR A 93 14.51 -1.59 -20.56
N PRO A 94 13.42 -0.81 -20.52
CA PRO A 94 12.08 -1.33 -20.26
C PRO A 94 11.78 -2.57 -21.11
N MET A 95 11.43 -3.67 -20.45
CA MET A 95 11.03 -4.90 -21.11
C MET A 95 9.96 -5.60 -20.29
N MET A 96 8.94 -6.13 -20.96
CA MET A 96 7.91 -6.93 -20.35
C MET A 96 7.56 -8.11 -21.26
N LYS A 97 7.43 -9.31 -20.69
CA LYS A 97 6.95 -10.49 -21.42
C LYS A 97 5.51 -10.78 -21.01
N GLN A 98 4.67 -11.03 -21.99
CA GLN A 98 3.35 -11.60 -21.75
C GLN A 98 3.40 -13.10 -21.99
N ILE A 99 2.93 -13.84 -21.00
CA ILE A 99 2.96 -15.29 -20.95
C ILE A 99 1.53 -15.79 -20.86
N ARG A 100 1.17 -16.70 -21.77
CA ARG A 100 -0.11 -17.38 -21.80
C ARG A 100 0.14 -18.87 -21.80
N ASN A 101 -0.47 -19.59 -20.86
CA ASN A 101 -0.31 -21.04 -20.73
C ASN A 101 1.17 -21.48 -20.70
N GLY A 102 2.03 -20.70 -20.04
CA GLY A 102 3.47 -20.97 -19.92
C GLY A 102 4.31 -20.59 -21.14
N VAL A 103 3.72 -20.03 -22.20
CA VAL A 103 4.43 -19.62 -23.43
C VAL A 103 4.49 -18.10 -23.52
N VAL A 104 5.67 -17.54 -23.80
CA VAL A 104 5.82 -16.11 -24.13
C VAL A 104 5.18 -15.84 -25.48
N ILE A 105 4.11 -15.04 -25.51
CA ILE A 105 3.38 -14.71 -26.73
C ILE A 105 3.68 -13.30 -27.26
N ALA A 106 4.17 -12.41 -26.40
CA ALA A 106 4.56 -11.06 -26.79
C ALA A 106 5.65 -10.50 -25.86
N THR A 107 6.41 -9.55 -26.37
CA THR A 107 7.37 -8.75 -25.61
C THR A 107 7.13 -7.28 -25.89
N TYR A 108 7.10 -6.47 -24.85
CA TYR A 108 6.79 -5.05 -24.89
C TYR A 108 7.93 -4.24 -24.29
N THR A 109 8.17 -3.05 -24.83
CA THR A 109 9.04 -2.03 -24.20
C THR A 109 8.22 -0.96 -23.47
N SER A 110 6.89 -1.02 -23.55
CA SER A 110 5.94 -0.10 -22.93
C SER A 110 4.99 -0.86 -22.01
N LEU A 111 4.53 -0.22 -20.92
CA LEU A 111 3.52 -0.82 -20.04
C LEU A 111 2.09 -0.60 -20.59
N GLY A 112 1.83 0.55 -21.19
CA GLY A 112 0.49 0.96 -21.57
C GLY A 112 0.36 2.47 -21.74
N GLY A 113 -0.65 3.07 -21.13
CA GLY A 113 -0.90 4.52 -21.17
C GLY A 113 -1.76 5.00 -22.34
N ASP A 114 -1.88 6.32 -22.46
CA ASP A 114 -2.75 7.00 -23.45
C ASP A 114 -1.98 7.36 -24.72
N ALA A 115 -1.21 6.40 -25.25
CA ALA A 115 -0.31 6.57 -26.40
C ALA A 115 -1.03 6.74 -27.75
N GLY A 116 -2.25 7.25 -27.76
CA GLY A 116 -3.12 7.32 -28.94
C GLY A 116 -3.79 5.98 -29.27
N TYR A 117 -4.65 6.01 -30.32
CA TYR A 117 -5.36 4.83 -30.79
C TYR A 117 -4.40 3.87 -31.50
N SER A 118 -4.21 2.64 -30.98
CA SER A 118 -3.64 1.59 -31.84
C SER A 118 -4.64 1.20 -32.92
N ARG A 119 -4.12 0.71 -34.04
CA ARG A 119 -4.94 0.00 -35.02
C ARG A 119 -5.37 -1.34 -34.41
N PRO A 120 -6.58 -1.84 -34.71
CA PRO A 120 -6.93 -3.22 -34.41
C PRO A 120 -5.93 -4.10 -35.15
N ASN A 121 -5.26 -4.98 -34.42
CA ASN A 121 -4.51 -6.06 -35.04
C ASN A 121 -5.25 -7.38 -34.81
N SER A 122 -5.05 -8.30 -35.73
CA SER A 122 -5.76 -9.57 -35.81
C SER A 122 -5.49 -10.42 -34.56
N GLN A 123 -6.49 -10.47 -33.66
CA GLN A 123 -6.80 -11.48 -32.62
C GLN A 123 -5.73 -11.98 -31.62
N ASP A 124 -4.43 -11.85 -31.90
CA ASP A 124 -3.32 -12.39 -31.10
C ASP A 124 -2.00 -11.59 -31.19
N GLY A 125 -1.95 -10.50 -31.96
CA GLY A 125 -0.75 -9.65 -32.03
C GLY A 125 -0.77 -8.60 -30.94
N GLY A 126 0.20 -8.55 -30.04
CA GLY A 126 0.43 -7.32 -29.26
C GLY A 126 0.84 -6.19 -30.22
N ASP A 127 0.40 -4.96 -29.99
CA ASP A 127 1.12 -3.81 -30.56
C ASP A 127 2.26 -3.49 -29.58
N PRO A 128 3.49 -3.94 -29.86
CA PRO A 128 4.60 -3.83 -28.93
C PRO A 128 4.98 -2.37 -28.65
N ALA A 129 4.56 -1.42 -29.50
CA ALA A 129 4.85 -0.01 -29.36
C ALA A 129 4.03 0.67 -28.26
N VAL A 130 2.85 0.13 -27.90
CA VAL A 130 1.93 0.77 -26.94
C VAL A 130 1.81 0.04 -25.61
N GLY A 131 2.11 -1.27 -25.57
CA GLY A 131 2.01 -2.08 -24.34
C GLY A 131 0.60 -2.65 -24.07
N PRO A 132 0.49 -3.65 -23.19
CA PRO A 132 -0.74 -4.43 -22.99
C PRO A 132 -1.78 -3.75 -22.09
N PHE A 133 -1.42 -2.76 -21.28
CA PHE A 133 -2.30 -2.14 -20.27
C PHE A 133 -2.78 -0.74 -20.66
N ARG A 134 -3.37 -0.61 -21.85
CA ARG A 134 -3.88 0.66 -22.39
C ARG A 134 -5.37 0.84 -22.16
N ARG A 135 -5.84 2.09 -22.22
CA ARG A 135 -7.26 2.45 -21.99
C ARG A 135 -8.20 2.19 -23.17
N THR A 136 -7.71 2.20 -24.41
CA THR A 136 -8.59 2.15 -25.59
C THR A 136 -7.93 1.58 -26.84
N PRO A 137 -8.68 0.95 -27.76
CA PRO A 137 -9.97 0.28 -27.57
C PRO A 137 -9.86 -1.24 -27.69
N TYR A 138 -8.66 -1.82 -27.80
CA TYR A 138 -8.55 -3.28 -27.89
C TYR A 138 -7.77 -3.91 -26.74
N THR A 139 -8.33 -4.98 -26.18
CA THR A 139 -7.65 -5.87 -25.23
C THR A 139 -6.42 -6.48 -25.88
N GLN A 140 -5.30 -6.47 -25.17
CA GLN A 140 -4.10 -7.23 -25.54
C GLN A 140 -3.83 -8.38 -24.57
N TRP A 141 -4.66 -8.52 -23.55
CA TRP A 141 -4.58 -9.55 -22.52
C TRP A 141 -5.77 -10.51 -22.64
N ARG A 142 -5.61 -11.71 -22.10
CA ARG A 142 -6.68 -12.68 -21.87
C ARG A 142 -6.63 -13.15 -20.42
N ASP A 143 -7.74 -13.68 -19.93
CA ASP A 143 -7.81 -14.22 -18.58
C ASP A 143 -6.73 -15.29 -18.35
N GLY A 144 -6.06 -15.21 -17.20
CA GLY A 144 -4.95 -16.11 -16.85
C GLY A 144 -3.58 -15.70 -17.40
N ASP A 145 -3.49 -14.62 -18.18
CA ASP A 145 -2.20 -14.12 -18.66
C ASP A 145 -1.32 -13.65 -17.48
N VAL A 146 -0.02 -13.91 -17.62
CA VAL A 146 1.03 -13.45 -16.71
C VAL A 146 1.94 -12.46 -17.44
N PHE A 147 2.21 -11.33 -16.81
CA PHE A 147 3.09 -10.29 -17.31
C PHE A 147 4.34 -10.19 -16.45
N GLU A 148 5.48 -10.59 -17.01
CA GLU A 148 6.78 -10.46 -16.36
C GLU A 148 7.42 -9.12 -16.74
N ILE A 149 7.56 -8.22 -15.78
CA ILE A 149 8.21 -6.92 -15.95
C ILE A 149 9.66 -7.06 -15.50
N TYR A 150 10.63 -6.70 -16.34
CA TYR A 150 12.06 -6.87 -16.03
C TYR A 150 12.66 -5.61 -15.39
N PRO A 151 13.78 -5.71 -14.66
CA PRO A 151 14.37 -4.57 -13.98
C PRO A 151 14.77 -3.44 -14.94
N ALA A 152 14.07 -2.32 -14.83
CA ALA A 152 14.35 -1.06 -15.52
C ALA A 152 13.59 0.07 -14.79
N VAL A 153 13.84 1.31 -15.21
CA VAL A 153 13.05 2.47 -14.81
C VAL A 153 11.99 2.73 -15.87
N TYR A 154 10.72 2.51 -15.51
CA TYR A 154 9.55 2.72 -16.35
C TYR A 154 8.98 4.10 -16.06
N SER A 155 9.42 5.09 -16.84
CA SER A 155 8.92 6.47 -16.79
C SER A 155 8.54 6.94 -18.18
N GLY A 156 7.39 7.59 -18.30
CA GLY A 156 6.91 8.22 -19.53
C GLY A 156 5.40 8.11 -19.68
N ALA A 157 4.87 8.78 -20.70
CA ALA A 157 3.44 8.78 -21.01
C ALA A 157 2.89 7.36 -21.28
N THR A 158 3.76 6.44 -21.69
CA THR A 158 3.40 5.05 -22.02
C THR A 158 3.76 4.05 -20.90
N MET A 159 4.17 4.52 -19.74
CA MET A 159 4.60 3.68 -18.61
C MET A 159 3.55 3.62 -17.50
N GLN A 160 2.28 3.69 -17.89
CA GLN A 160 1.12 3.61 -16.99
C GLN A 160 0.31 2.36 -17.33
N MET A 161 -0.37 1.80 -16.33
CA MET A 161 -1.17 0.59 -16.51
C MET A 161 -2.66 0.88 -16.28
N TYR A 162 -3.47 0.53 -17.27
CA TYR A 162 -4.91 0.35 -17.12
C TYR A 162 -5.27 -1.13 -17.23
N ILE A 163 -5.81 -1.66 -16.13
CA ILE A 163 -6.27 -3.03 -16.00
C ILE A 163 -7.78 -2.94 -15.79
N GLY A 164 -8.53 -2.89 -16.88
CA GLY A 164 -9.98 -2.77 -16.81
C GLY A 164 -10.68 -3.05 -18.12
N PRO A 165 -12.01 -2.82 -18.16
CA PRO A 165 -12.85 -3.19 -19.28
C PRO A 165 -12.33 -2.62 -20.60
N ASN A 166 -12.25 -3.49 -21.61
CA ASN A 166 -11.80 -3.14 -22.95
C ASN A 166 -12.48 -4.10 -23.95
N VAL A 167 -12.34 -3.92 -25.26
CA VAL A 167 -13.06 -4.78 -26.24
C VAL A 167 -12.13 -5.63 -27.09
N ALA A 168 -12.54 -6.83 -27.48
CA ALA A 168 -11.67 -7.72 -28.25
C ALA A 168 -11.32 -7.23 -29.66
N ASN A 169 -12.27 -6.57 -30.33
CA ASN A 169 -12.19 -6.19 -31.74
C ASN A 169 -13.34 -5.23 -32.12
N ASP A 170 -13.37 -4.77 -33.38
CA ASP A 170 -14.42 -3.88 -33.89
C ASP A 170 -15.83 -4.45 -33.80
N ALA A 171 -15.99 -5.77 -34.00
CA ALA A 171 -17.31 -6.39 -33.88
C ALA A 171 -17.80 -6.33 -32.41
N ALA A 172 -16.92 -6.62 -31.45
CA ALA A 172 -17.20 -6.48 -30.02
C ALA A 172 -17.49 -5.01 -29.65
N PHE A 173 -16.70 -4.06 -30.16
CA PHE A 173 -16.94 -2.63 -30.00
C PHE A 173 -18.33 -2.22 -30.47
N ASN A 174 -18.69 -2.57 -31.71
CA ASN A 174 -19.96 -2.24 -32.33
C ASN A 174 -21.15 -2.94 -31.63
N ALA A 175 -20.92 -4.10 -31.03
CA ALA A 175 -21.91 -4.82 -30.23
C ALA A 175 -22.02 -4.34 -28.77
N GLY A 176 -21.14 -3.42 -28.32
CA GLY A 176 -21.04 -3.03 -26.92
C GLY A 176 -20.58 -4.18 -26.00
N SER A 177 -19.94 -5.20 -26.55
CA SER A 177 -19.41 -6.35 -25.83
C SER A 177 -18.03 -5.99 -25.27
N VAL A 178 -17.92 -6.03 -23.95
CA VAL A 178 -16.72 -5.60 -23.22
C VAL A 178 -16.15 -6.76 -22.42
N ASP A 179 -14.86 -7.01 -22.58
CA ASP A 179 -14.10 -7.97 -21.78
C ASP A 179 -13.64 -7.28 -20.50
N VAL A 180 -13.88 -7.93 -19.36
CA VAL A 180 -13.46 -7.44 -18.04
C VAL A 180 -12.39 -8.38 -17.51
N PRO A 181 -11.19 -7.88 -17.14
CA PRO A 181 -10.05 -8.76 -16.88
C PRO A 181 -10.27 -9.63 -15.64
N ALA A 182 -9.94 -10.92 -15.79
CA ALA A 182 -9.90 -11.85 -14.68
C ALA A 182 -8.57 -12.62 -14.63
N ASN A 183 -8.12 -12.98 -13.43
CA ASN A 183 -6.95 -13.86 -13.22
C ASN A 183 -5.65 -13.35 -13.87
N ILE A 184 -5.44 -12.03 -13.90
CA ILE A 184 -4.22 -11.44 -14.44
C ILE A 184 -3.15 -11.36 -13.34
N THR A 185 -1.93 -11.80 -13.65
CA THR A 185 -0.77 -11.61 -12.78
C THR A 185 0.23 -10.67 -13.43
N ILE A 186 0.65 -9.63 -12.71
CA ILE A 186 1.74 -8.72 -13.09
C ILE A 186 2.85 -8.90 -12.08
N ARG A 187 3.99 -9.42 -12.52
CA ARG A 187 5.11 -9.81 -11.66
C ARG A 187 6.38 -9.11 -12.11
N GLY A 188 7.01 -8.38 -11.20
CA GLY A 188 8.38 -7.96 -11.39
C GLY A 188 9.34 -9.14 -11.29
N VAL A 189 10.22 -9.28 -12.28
CA VAL A 189 11.32 -10.23 -12.28
C VAL A 189 12.49 -9.61 -11.54
N THR A 190 13.14 -10.38 -10.67
CA THR A 190 14.39 -9.97 -10.04
C THR A 190 15.57 -10.46 -10.89
N VAL A 191 16.44 -9.55 -11.32
CA VAL A 191 17.70 -9.86 -12.01
C VAL A 191 18.82 -9.12 -11.30
N ASP A 192 19.89 -9.82 -10.92
CA ASP A 192 21.04 -9.26 -10.19
C ASP A 192 20.64 -8.50 -8.91
N GLY A 193 19.64 -9.04 -8.20
CA GLY A 193 19.09 -8.42 -6.99
C GLY A 193 18.33 -7.10 -7.25
N LYS A 194 18.02 -6.77 -8.50
CA LYS A 194 17.24 -5.59 -8.90
C LYS A 194 15.83 -5.97 -9.32
N ARG A 195 14.85 -5.10 -9.03
CA ARG A 195 13.44 -5.24 -9.47
C ARG A 195 12.96 -4.01 -10.26
N PRO A 196 11.84 -4.13 -11.00
CA PRO A 196 11.30 -3.03 -11.80
C PRO A 196 10.84 -1.85 -10.95
N VAL A 197 10.97 -0.64 -11.50
CA VAL A 197 10.51 0.61 -10.88
C VAL A 197 9.62 1.37 -11.86
N ILE A 198 8.37 1.61 -11.50
CA ILE A 198 7.45 2.50 -12.21
C ILE A 198 7.52 3.87 -11.55
N VAL A 199 7.82 4.89 -12.33
CA VAL A 199 8.09 6.25 -11.85
C VAL A 199 7.04 7.21 -12.39
N ASN A 200 6.52 8.09 -11.53
CA ASN A 200 5.67 9.19 -11.97
C ASN A 200 6.41 10.10 -12.97
N PRO A 201 6.01 10.16 -14.25
CA PRO A 201 6.71 10.94 -15.24
C PRO A 201 6.39 12.43 -15.10
N PRO A 202 7.20 13.34 -15.66
CA PRO A 202 6.91 14.78 -15.63
C PRO A 202 5.59 15.19 -16.28
N THR A 203 5.10 14.40 -17.22
CA THR A 203 3.77 14.59 -17.83
C THR A 203 2.62 14.25 -16.88
N GLY A 204 2.92 13.66 -15.72
CA GLY A 204 1.96 13.01 -14.86
C GLY A 204 1.42 11.74 -15.49
N ALA A 205 0.42 11.15 -14.84
CA ALA A 205 -0.39 10.14 -15.49
C ALA A 205 -1.47 10.83 -16.37
N SER A 206 -1.91 10.22 -17.48
CA SER A 206 -2.59 10.88 -18.61
C SER A 206 -4.13 11.02 -18.55
N ASN A 207 -4.67 12.27 -18.58
CA ASN A 207 -6.09 12.75 -18.59
C ASN A 207 -6.87 12.86 -17.25
N SER A 208 -6.74 14.00 -16.55
CA SER A 208 -7.39 14.36 -15.28
C SER A 208 -8.90 14.08 -15.18
N ASN A 209 -9.64 14.00 -16.29
CA ASN A 209 -11.08 13.70 -16.29
C ASN A 209 -11.39 12.24 -15.93
N TYR A 210 -10.42 11.33 -16.03
CA TYR A 210 -10.59 9.90 -15.72
C TYR A 210 -10.02 9.47 -14.37
N GLY A 211 -9.59 10.41 -13.53
CA GLY A 211 -9.09 10.13 -12.17
C GLY A 211 -7.79 9.33 -12.14
N GLN A 212 -6.69 9.92 -12.61
CA GLN A 212 -5.44 9.17 -12.82
C GLN A 212 -4.73 8.56 -11.63
N SER A 213 -3.99 7.52 -11.98
CA SER A 213 -2.97 6.81 -11.22
C SER A 213 -1.94 6.23 -12.17
N LEU A 214 -0.77 5.83 -11.65
CA LEU A 214 0.21 5.06 -12.43
C LEU A 214 -0.33 3.66 -12.74
N ILE A 215 -1.11 3.10 -11.83
CA ILE A 215 -1.83 1.84 -12.00
C ILE A 215 -3.30 2.06 -11.69
N TYR A 216 -4.13 1.99 -12.72
CA TYR A 216 -5.58 2.01 -12.58
C TYR A 216 -6.15 0.60 -12.82
N ILE A 217 -6.81 0.06 -11.80
CA ILE A 217 -7.53 -1.20 -11.88
C ILE A 217 -9.03 -0.86 -11.83
N GLY A 218 -9.74 -1.15 -12.91
CA GLY A 218 -11.12 -0.76 -13.12
C GLY A 218 -12.02 -1.94 -13.43
N GLY A 219 -13.28 -1.94 -12.99
CA GLY A 219 -14.31 -2.88 -13.44
C GLY A 219 -15.28 -2.22 -14.42
N ARG A 220 -16.23 -3.00 -14.94
CA ARG A 220 -17.33 -2.46 -15.75
C ARG A 220 -18.35 -1.83 -14.82
N ILE A 221 -18.47 -0.51 -14.91
CA ILE A 221 -19.40 0.30 -14.14
C ILE A 221 -20.35 0.97 -15.13
N ASP A 222 -21.65 0.98 -14.83
CA ASP A 222 -22.66 1.62 -15.68
C ASP A 222 -22.73 3.15 -15.47
N ALA A 223 -23.59 3.82 -16.24
CA ALA A 223 -23.77 5.27 -16.17
C ALA A 223 -24.32 5.77 -14.81
N SER A 224 -24.86 4.87 -13.99
CA SER A 224 -25.40 5.14 -12.66
C SER A 224 -24.39 4.84 -11.54
N ASP A 225 -23.12 4.65 -11.89
CA ASP A 225 -22.03 4.30 -10.96
C ASP A 225 -22.30 2.96 -10.22
N THR A 226 -22.98 2.02 -10.89
CA THR A 226 -23.21 0.65 -10.38
C THR A 226 -22.20 -0.31 -10.99
N LEU A 227 -21.55 -1.11 -10.15
CA LEU A 227 -20.66 -2.18 -10.60
C LEU A 227 -21.45 -3.28 -11.31
N VAL A 228 -21.23 -3.40 -12.63
CA VAL A 228 -21.85 -4.44 -13.47
C VAL A 228 -21.02 -5.72 -13.45
N ALA A 229 -19.69 -5.59 -13.58
CA ALA A 229 -18.77 -6.72 -13.52
C ALA A 229 -17.40 -6.26 -12.99
N PRO A 230 -16.87 -6.89 -11.92
CA PRO A 230 -15.56 -6.54 -11.41
C PRO A 230 -14.44 -7.11 -12.28
N SER A 231 -13.34 -6.37 -12.39
CA SER A 231 -12.05 -7.00 -12.67
C SER A 231 -11.68 -7.89 -11.51
N SER A 232 -11.34 -9.15 -11.74
CA SER A 232 -11.29 -10.14 -10.66
C SER A 232 -9.97 -10.89 -10.57
N SER A 233 -9.54 -11.23 -9.34
CA SER A 233 -8.35 -12.05 -9.09
C SER A 233 -7.08 -11.46 -9.72
N ILE A 234 -6.89 -10.15 -9.56
CA ILE A 234 -5.72 -9.43 -10.08
C ILE A 234 -4.61 -9.50 -9.05
N THR A 235 -3.40 -9.91 -9.47
CA THR A 235 -2.19 -9.88 -8.62
C THR A 235 -1.15 -8.96 -9.22
N ILE A 236 -0.63 -8.04 -8.42
CA ILE A 236 0.53 -7.21 -8.77
C ILE A 236 1.61 -7.46 -7.72
N GLU A 237 2.80 -7.85 -8.16
CA GLU A 237 3.85 -8.22 -7.23
C GLU A 237 5.28 -7.87 -7.65
N ASN A 238 6.13 -7.64 -6.64
CA ASN A 238 7.57 -7.41 -6.78
C ASN A 238 7.94 -6.19 -7.66
N ILE A 239 7.22 -5.07 -7.50
CA ILE A 239 7.42 -3.84 -8.28
C ILE A 239 7.48 -2.64 -7.33
N ASP A 240 8.37 -1.69 -7.64
CA ASP A 240 8.36 -0.36 -7.02
C ASP A 240 7.51 0.61 -7.81
N ILE A 241 6.68 1.38 -7.11
CA ILE A 241 5.84 2.43 -7.66
C ILE A 241 6.19 3.70 -6.91
N VAL A 242 6.92 4.60 -7.54
CA VAL A 242 7.50 5.75 -6.85
C VAL A 242 7.19 7.03 -7.56
N ASP A 243 7.11 8.10 -6.78
CA ASP A 243 7.07 9.44 -7.31
C ASP A 243 8.48 9.94 -7.70
N ALA A 244 8.52 10.97 -8.56
CA ALA A 244 9.73 11.71 -8.86
C ALA A 244 9.54 13.18 -8.42
N PRO A 245 10.60 13.87 -7.96
CA PRO A 245 10.52 15.31 -7.68
C PRO A 245 10.03 16.14 -8.88
N THR A 246 10.31 15.67 -10.09
CA THR A 246 9.87 16.27 -11.35
C THR A 246 8.59 15.65 -11.89
N GLY A 247 7.92 14.77 -11.14
CA GLY A 247 6.69 14.11 -11.55
C GLY A 247 5.59 15.13 -11.86
N GLY A 248 4.65 14.76 -12.71
CA GLY A 248 3.47 15.56 -12.99
C GLY A 248 2.28 15.13 -12.12
N ASN A 249 1.12 15.73 -12.41
CA ASN A 249 -0.08 15.52 -11.61
C ASN A 249 -0.62 14.10 -11.71
N LEU A 250 -1.15 13.61 -10.59
CA LEU A 250 -1.95 12.39 -10.48
C LEU A 250 -3.36 12.76 -10.00
N GLY A 251 -4.36 11.97 -10.37
CA GLY A 251 -5.76 12.31 -10.09
C GLY A 251 -6.26 11.83 -8.73
N LYS A 252 -5.86 10.63 -8.30
CA LYS A 252 -6.41 9.99 -7.07
C LYS A 252 -5.33 9.35 -6.20
N ALA A 253 -4.45 8.58 -6.82
CA ALA A 253 -3.48 7.76 -6.12
C ALA A 253 -2.33 7.31 -7.04
N ALA A 254 -1.28 6.72 -6.48
CA ALA A 254 -0.34 5.91 -7.27
C ALA A 254 -1.00 4.65 -7.82
N VAL A 255 -1.83 3.98 -7.00
CA VAL A 255 -2.68 2.84 -7.37
C VAL A 255 -4.15 3.18 -7.10
N TYR A 256 -4.94 3.26 -8.16
CA TYR A 256 -6.38 3.52 -8.09
C TYR A 256 -7.18 2.25 -8.37
N VAL A 257 -8.14 1.94 -7.50
CA VAL A 257 -8.95 0.71 -7.57
C VAL A 257 -10.44 1.06 -7.60
N ASN A 258 -11.10 0.81 -8.73
CA ASN A 258 -12.51 1.15 -8.95
C ASN A 258 -13.25 0.07 -9.75
N GLY A 259 -13.83 -0.91 -9.07
CA GLY A 259 -14.52 -2.02 -9.74
C GLY A 259 -13.74 -3.32 -9.71
N THR A 260 -13.08 -3.64 -8.59
CA THR A 260 -12.23 -4.84 -8.49
C THR A 260 -12.75 -5.81 -7.43
N ALA A 261 -12.64 -7.10 -7.72
CA ALA A 261 -12.86 -8.20 -6.81
C ALA A 261 -11.56 -8.97 -6.58
N ASN A 262 -11.17 -9.23 -5.34
CA ASN A 262 -9.98 -10.04 -5.02
C ASN A 262 -8.67 -9.49 -5.64
N LEU A 263 -8.25 -8.30 -5.21
CA LEU A 263 -6.99 -7.70 -5.59
C LEU A 263 -5.90 -8.06 -4.58
N THR A 264 -4.75 -8.55 -5.06
CA THR A 264 -3.54 -8.74 -4.24
C THR A 264 -2.42 -7.84 -4.71
N LEU A 265 -1.86 -7.04 -3.80
CA LEU A 265 -0.56 -6.39 -3.95
C LEU A 265 0.44 -7.11 -3.05
N ARG A 266 1.53 -7.65 -3.63
CA ARG A 266 2.51 -8.45 -2.88
C ARG A 266 3.94 -8.01 -3.12
N ASN A 267 4.75 -7.82 -2.08
CA ASN A 267 6.17 -7.41 -2.24
C ASN A 267 6.30 -6.11 -3.06
N VAL A 268 5.37 -5.17 -2.88
CA VAL A 268 5.32 -3.89 -3.62
C VAL A 268 5.75 -2.77 -2.70
N ARG A 269 6.45 -1.75 -3.23
CA ARG A 269 6.67 -0.49 -2.53
C ARG A 269 5.94 0.64 -3.25
N ILE A 270 5.23 1.48 -2.50
CA ILE A 270 4.53 2.67 -3.01
C ILE A 270 4.99 3.89 -2.22
N ALA A 271 5.78 4.76 -2.85
CA ALA A 271 6.51 5.78 -2.11
C ALA A 271 6.57 7.17 -2.76
N GLY A 272 6.54 8.20 -1.90
CA GLY A 272 6.99 9.55 -2.22
C GLY A 272 5.92 10.51 -2.76
N PHE A 273 4.66 10.09 -2.82
CA PHE A 273 3.60 10.84 -3.51
C PHE A 273 3.10 12.11 -2.77
N LYS A 274 3.68 12.47 -1.62
CA LYS A 274 3.28 13.67 -0.85
C LYS A 274 3.36 14.99 -1.62
N ARG A 275 4.31 15.14 -2.56
CA ARG A 275 4.49 16.40 -3.30
C ARG A 275 3.36 16.68 -4.27
N HIS A 276 2.76 15.61 -4.79
CA HIS A 276 1.63 15.67 -5.74
C HIS A 276 0.29 15.52 -5.06
N GLN A 277 0.28 15.46 -3.73
CA GLN A 277 -0.94 15.46 -2.92
C GLN A 277 -1.91 14.36 -3.34
N VAL A 278 -1.42 13.12 -3.44
CA VAL A 278 -2.27 11.97 -3.77
C VAL A 278 -2.04 10.79 -2.81
N ASN A 279 -3.01 9.90 -2.78
CA ASN A 279 -2.89 8.67 -2.00
C ASN A 279 -1.78 7.76 -2.54
N GLY A 280 -1.22 6.90 -1.70
CA GLY A 280 -0.49 5.73 -2.20
C GLY A 280 -1.49 4.78 -2.90
N ILE A 281 -2.52 4.38 -2.16
CA ILE A 281 -3.62 3.55 -2.66
C ILE A 281 -4.95 4.24 -2.39
N PHE A 282 -5.83 4.31 -3.40
CA PHE A 282 -7.22 4.72 -3.23
C PHE A 282 -8.16 3.67 -3.82
N ALA A 283 -9.04 3.11 -2.97
CA ALA A 283 -10.09 2.20 -3.40
C ALA A 283 -11.47 2.85 -3.24
N THR A 284 -12.24 2.89 -4.33
CA THR A 284 -13.62 3.40 -4.32
C THR A 284 -14.58 2.45 -3.63
N SER A 285 -15.85 2.82 -3.59
CA SER A 285 -16.92 1.98 -3.06
C SER A 285 -17.44 0.92 -4.03
N ASN A 286 -16.90 0.84 -5.25
CA ASN A 286 -17.33 -0.13 -6.26
C ASN A 286 -16.47 -1.41 -6.21
N ASN A 287 -15.87 -1.74 -5.07
CA ASN A 287 -15.00 -2.90 -4.92
C ASN A 287 -15.67 -4.01 -4.12
N THR A 288 -15.32 -5.27 -4.38
CA THR A 288 -15.88 -6.44 -3.71
C THR A 288 -14.78 -7.44 -3.35
N GLY A 289 -15.12 -8.50 -2.61
CA GLY A 289 -14.18 -9.53 -2.19
C GLY A 289 -13.10 -9.02 -1.23
N THR A 290 -11.84 -9.38 -1.49
CA THR A 290 -10.70 -8.98 -0.64
C THR A 290 -9.73 -8.06 -1.39
N LEU A 291 -9.31 -6.96 -0.75
CA LEU A 291 -8.09 -6.24 -1.09
C LEU A 291 -6.99 -6.67 -0.11
N LEU A 292 -6.00 -7.41 -0.60
CA LEU A 292 -4.88 -7.92 0.18
C LEU A 292 -3.60 -7.12 -0.12
N LEU A 293 -2.99 -6.58 0.93
CA LEU A 293 -1.61 -6.08 0.93
C LEU A 293 -0.74 -7.07 1.69
N GLU A 294 0.18 -7.73 1.00
CA GLU A 294 1.09 -8.72 1.58
C GLU A 294 2.55 -8.31 1.38
N ASN A 295 3.28 -8.05 2.47
CA ASN A 295 4.66 -7.56 2.40
C ASN A 295 4.78 -6.29 1.53
N VAL A 296 3.86 -5.35 1.73
CA VAL A 296 3.82 -4.06 1.02
C VAL A 296 4.45 -2.97 1.88
N GLU A 297 5.20 -2.07 1.26
CA GLU A 297 5.70 -0.84 1.89
C GLU A 297 4.95 0.37 1.33
N LEU A 298 4.41 1.21 2.21
CA LEU A 298 3.78 2.49 1.91
C LEU A 298 4.55 3.60 2.63
N ASP A 299 5.16 4.51 1.89
CA ASP A 299 6.10 5.51 2.43
C ASP A 299 5.79 6.91 1.90
N GLY A 300 5.53 7.88 2.78
CA GLY A 300 5.58 9.28 2.36
C GLY A 300 4.50 9.68 1.34
N ASN A 301 3.32 9.07 1.42
CA ASN A 301 2.17 9.40 0.56
C ASN A 301 1.14 10.25 1.32
N GLY A 302 0.23 10.90 0.59
CA GLY A 302 -0.77 11.81 1.16
C GLY A 302 -0.72 13.20 0.53
N GLY A 303 -1.40 14.17 1.14
CA GLY A 303 -1.65 15.49 0.58
C GLY A 303 -2.13 16.46 1.67
N SER A 304 -2.10 17.76 1.42
CA SER A 304 -2.30 18.78 2.48
C SER A 304 -3.76 19.06 2.84
N ASN A 305 -4.72 18.43 2.16
CA ASN A 305 -6.14 18.84 2.23
C ASN A 305 -7.05 17.82 2.93
N GLY A 306 -6.49 16.73 3.45
CA GLY A 306 -7.20 15.80 4.34
C GLY A 306 -7.66 14.45 3.76
N PRO A 307 -8.04 14.29 2.47
CA PRO A 307 -8.53 12.99 1.99
C PRO A 307 -7.41 12.05 1.53
N GLU A 308 -6.15 12.50 1.46
CA GLU A 308 -5.06 11.68 0.94
C GLU A 308 -4.26 10.99 2.04
N HIS A 309 -3.97 9.70 1.85
CA HIS A 309 -3.39 8.78 2.84
C HIS A 309 -2.35 7.86 2.19
N ASN A 310 -1.62 7.10 3.01
CA ASN A 310 -0.85 5.96 2.50
C ASN A 310 -1.78 4.94 1.83
N ALA A 311 -2.87 4.57 2.51
CA ALA A 311 -3.98 3.85 1.88
C ALA A 311 -5.33 4.37 2.39
N TYR A 312 -6.25 4.62 1.45
CA TYR A 312 -7.64 4.93 1.72
C TYR A 312 -8.53 3.91 1.05
N ILE A 313 -9.25 3.12 1.85
CA ILE A 313 -10.18 2.10 1.37
C ILE A 313 -11.61 2.48 1.75
N ASN A 314 -12.49 2.69 0.77
CA ASN A 314 -13.92 2.92 1.03
C ASN A 314 -14.66 1.64 1.41
N ALA A 315 -15.86 1.80 2.00
CA ALA A 315 -16.83 0.72 2.14
C ALA A 315 -17.32 0.31 0.74
N SER A 316 -17.64 -0.96 0.56
CA SER A 316 -18.33 -1.39 -0.66
C SER A 316 -19.81 -1.00 -0.61
N LYS A 317 -20.35 -0.52 -1.74
CA LYS A 317 -21.80 -0.30 -1.94
C LYS A 317 -22.56 -1.62 -2.12
N THR A 318 -21.91 -2.64 -2.67
CA THR A 318 -22.58 -3.85 -3.18
C THR A 318 -22.14 -5.13 -2.47
N ASP A 319 -21.01 -5.12 -1.77
CA ASP A 319 -20.50 -6.26 -1.02
C ASP A 319 -20.44 -5.96 0.48
N PRO A 320 -21.43 -6.43 1.26
CA PRO A 320 -21.43 -6.22 2.71
C PRO A 320 -20.33 -7.01 3.43
N ASN A 321 -19.52 -7.82 2.75
CA ASN A 321 -18.39 -8.56 3.31
C ASN A 321 -17.02 -8.09 2.78
N TYR A 322 -16.99 -6.96 2.06
CA TYR A 322 -15.75 -6.43 1.50
C TYR A 322 -14.67 -6.32 2.58
N THR A 323 -13.53 -6.94 2.30
CA THR A 323 -12.44 -7.13 3.27
C THR A 323 -11.18 -6.39 2.80
N PHE A 324 -10.63 -5.57 3.69
CA PHE A 324 -9.28 -5.03 3.56
C PHE A 324 -8.33 -5.81 4.47
N MET A 325 -7.29 -6.41 3.90
CA MET A 325 -6.35 -7.25 4.63
C MET A 325 -4.92 -6.77 4.41
N VAL A 326 -4.17 -6.60 5.49
CA VAL A 326 -2.79 -6.12 5.49
C VAL A 326 -1.95 -7.10 6.30
N LYS A 327 -0.93 -7.70 5.67
CA LYS A 327 -0.12 -8.77 6.26
C LYS A 327 1.36 -8.49 6.07
N GLY A 328 2.14 -8.56 7.15
CA GLY A 328 3.60 -8.43 7.06
C GLY A 328 4.07 -7.15 6.39
N SER A 329 3.28 -6.08 6.44
CA SER A 329 3.46 -4.86 5.64
C SER A 329 3.96 -3.71 6.50
N TRP A 330 4.47 -2.66 5.85
CA TRP A 330 4.98 -1.47 6.51
C TRP A 330 4.28 -0.24 5.94
N SER A 331 3.63 0.57 6.77
CA SER A 331 3.09 1.86 6.37
C SER A 331 3.67 2.96 7.27
N HIS A 332 4.36 3.93 6.68
CA HIS A 332 5.02 4.98 7.42
C HIS A 332 5.04 6.33 6.71
N ASP A 333 5.34 7.35 7.52
CA ASP A 333 5.60 8.72 7.09
C ASP A 333 4.50 9.34 6.21
N SER A 334 3.24 8.90 6.41
CA SER A 334 2.09 9.48 5.72
C SER A 334 2.02 10.99 5.99
N TYR A 335 1.72 11.76 4.95
CA TYR A 335 1.67 13.21 5.00
C TYR A 335 0.23 13.69 5.21
N TYR A 336 -0.03 14.38 6.33
CA TYR A 336 -1.33 14.92 6.78
C TYR A 336 -2.42 13.86 7.11
N GLY A 337 -2.57 12.86 6.24
CA GLY A 337 -3.58 11.81 6.27
C GLY A 337 -3.36 10.71 7.31
N HIS A 338 -3.69 9.47 6.95
CA HIS A 338 -3.53 8.31 7.83
C HIS A 338 -2.52 7.34 7.22
N ALA A 339 -1.85 6.56 8.07
CA ALA A 339 -1.02 5.48 7.56
C ALA A 339 -1.91 4.41 6.90
N LEU A 340 -3.08 4.09 7.47
CA LEU A 340 -4.14 3.29 6.84
C LEU A 340 -5.52 3.83 7.26
N LYS A 341 -6.41 4.11 6.29
CA LYS A 341 -7.84 4.36 6.53
C LYS A 341 -8.68 3.29 5.85
N SER A 342 -9.58 2.66 6.60
CA SER A 342 -10.45 1.60 6.08
C SER A 342 -11.90 1.77 6.51
N ARG A 343 -12.78 1.90 5.52
CA ARG A 343 -14.23 1.80 5.68
C ARG A 343 -14.78 0.44 5.24
N ALA A 344 -13.93 -0.49 4.83
CA ALA A 344 -14.33 -1.85 4.45
C ALA A 344 -15.08 -2.56 5.60
N GLN A 345 -16.03 -3.46 5.29
CA GLN A 345 -16.79 -4.18 6.33
C GLN A 345 -15.86 -4.87 7.32
N ARG A 346 -14.82 -5.52 6.79
CA ARG A 346 -13.82 -6.23 7.58
C ARG A 346 -12.45 -5.64 7.29
N THR A 347 -11.73 -5.31 8.35
CA THR A 347 -10.33 -4.87 8.29
C THR A 347 -9.49 -5.84 9.11
N VAL A 348 -8.46 -6.41 8.50
CA VAL A 348 -7.53 -7.33 9.15
C VAL A 348 -6.11 -6.80 8.96
N VAL A 349 -5.41 -6.51 10.05
CA VAL A 349 -4.03 -6.03 10.04
C VAL A 349 -3.20 -6.96 10.92
N GLU A 350 -2.28 -7.70 10.31
CA GLU A 350 -1.52 -8.75 10.98
C GLU A 350 -0.02 -8.65 10.71
N GLY A 351 0.80 -8.77 11.74
CA GLY A 351 2.26 -8.84 11.58
C GLY A 351 2.87 -7.61 10.92
N SER A 352 2.21 -6.46 10.98
CA SER A 352 2.56 -5.26 10.21
C SER A 352 3.14 -4.17 11.10
N TYR A 353 3.89 -3.25 10.49
CA TYR A 353 4.46 -2.10 11.15
C TYR A 353 3.82 -0.80 10.65
N LEU A 354 3.29 0.00 11.56
CA LEU A 354 2.66 1.27 11.25
C LEU A 354 3.35 2.37 12.04
N ALA A 355 3.92 3.35 11.35
CA ALA A 355 4.72 4.40 11.98
C ALA A 355 4.34 5.81 11.51
N GLY A 356 4.18 6.72 12.46
CA GLY A 356 4.05 8.13 12.19
C GLY A 356 5.38 8.79 11.85
N SER A 357 5.34 9.97 11.23
CA SER A 357 6.51 10.83 11.11
C SER A 357 6.47 11.94 12.16
N ARG A 358 7.65 12.37 12.62
CA ARG A 358 7.73 13.53 13.51
C ARG A 358 7.50 14.82 12.73
N ALA A 359 6.43 15.55 13.08
CA ALA A 359 6.17 16.87 12.54
C ALA A 359 7.17 17.92 13.06
N ALA A 360 7.45 18.92 12.23
CA ALA A 360 8.03 20.17 12.71
C ALA A 360 6.98 20.97 13.52
N SER A 361 7.43 21.91 14.36
CA SER A 361 6.51 22.82 15.07
C SER A 361 5.67 23.62 14.06
N GLY A 362 4.38 23.81 14.36
CA GLY A 362 3.42 24.43 13.45
C GLY A 362 2.97 23.57 12.25
N ALA A 363 3.66 22.47 11.95
CA ALA A 363 3.31 21.58 10.84
C ALA A 363 2.35 20.47 11.28
N GLN A 364 1.91 19.66 10.31
CA GLN A 364 1.13 18.45 10.51
C GLN A 364 1.77 17.29 9.74
N THR A 365 1.73 16.09 10.31
CA THR A 365 2.05 14.81 9.66
C THR A 365 0.87 13.85 9.79
N GLU A 366 1.06 12.58 10.09
CA GLU A 366 -0.02 11.61 10.15
C GLU A 366 -1.03 11.94 11.26
N THR A 367 -2.31 11.71 11.01
CA THR A 367 -3.39 11.88 11.98
C THR A 367 -3.62 10.59 12.78
N TYR A 368 -3.78 9.46 12.10
CA TYR A 368 -3.94 8.14 12.72
C TYR A 368 -3.02 7.13 12.03
N LEU A 369 -2.56 6.12 12.77
CA LEU A 369 -1.84 5.01 12.17
C LEU A 369 -2.84 4.05 11.51
N LEU A 370 -3.84 3.59 12.25
CA LEU A 370 -4.95 2.80 11.73
C LEU A 370 -6.28 3.44 12.08
N ASP A 371 -7.01 3.86 11.05
CA ASP A 371 -8.34 4.46 11.20
C ASP A 371 -9.41 3.54 10.60
N VAL A 372 -10.35 3.09 11.43
CA VAL A 372 -11.53 2.30 11.02
C VAL A 372 -12.80 3.09 11.38
N PRO A 373 -13.08 4.20 10.68
CA PRO A 373 -13.98 5.24 11.16
C PRO A 373 -15.46 4.81 11.19
N ASP A 374 -15.85 3.89 10.31
CA ASP A 374 -17.22 3.38 10.23
C ASP A 374 -17.46 2.15 11.12
N GLY A 375 -16.41 1.65 11.76
CA GLY A 375 -16.42 0.38 12.47
C GLY A 375 -16.56 -0.81 11.51
N GLY A 376 -17.34 -1.81 11.91
CA GLY A 376 -17.38 -3.11 11.23
C GLY A 376 -16.64 -4.17 12.04
N VAL A 377 -15.94 -5.09 11.37
CA VAL A 377 -15.10 -6.09 12.02
C VAL A 377 -13.63 -5.69 11.87
N LEU A 378 -12.97 -5.35 12.97
CA LEU A 378 -11.53 -5.08 13.02
C LEU A 378 -10.80 -6.21 13.75
N VAL A 379 -9.78 -6.79 13.10
CA VAL A 379 -8.77 -7.64 13.71
C VAL A 379 -7.41 -6.98 13.53
N ALA A 380 -6.79 -6.55 14.62
CA ALA A 380 -5.42 -6.02 14.65
C ALA A 380 -4.58 -6.93 15.56
N ARG A 381 -3.70 -7.72 14.97
CA ARG A 381 -2.90 -8.70 15.71
C ARG A 381 -1.43 -8.60 15.37
N ASN A 382 -0.58 -8.81 16.36
CA ASN A 382 0.83 -9.02 16.11
C ASN A 382 1.51 -7.84 15.38
N ASN A 383 0.99 -6.62 15.52
CA ASN A 383 1.51 -5.44 14.85
C ASN A 383 2.38 -4.59 15.77
N ILE A 384 3.18 -3.72 15.17
CA ILE A 384 3.89 -2.65 15.87
C ILE A 384 3.28 -1.32 15.42
N PHE A 385 2.87 -0.49 16.38
CA PHE A 385 2.34 0.85 16.17
C PHE A 385 3.28 1.86 16.82
N VAL A 386 3.86 2.77 16.05
CA VAL A 386 4.78 3.80 16.55
C VAL A 386 4.20 5.18 16.26
N LYS A 387 3.76 5.87 17.30
CA LYS A 387 3.19 7.22 17.22
C LYS A 387 4.18 8.24 17.74
N GLY A 388 4.40 9.30 16.97
CA GLY A 388 5.26 10.42 17.34
C GLY A 388 4.48 11.69 17.60
N TYR A 389 5.22 12.79 17.74
CA TYR A 389 4.68 14.15 17.65
C TYR A 389 4.20 14.39 16.22
N SER A 390 2.87 14.44 16.00
CA SER A 390 2.29 14.53 14.66
C SER A 390 1.85 15.93 14.23
N GLY A 391 2.05 16.91 15.09
CA GLY A 391 1.82 18.31 14.82
C GLY A 391 0.37 18.76 14.97
N ASN A 392 0.15 20.03 14.64
CA ASN A 392 -1.13 20.72 14.82
C ASN A 392 -2.19 20.14 13.87
N ASN A 393 -3.47 20.23 14.26
CA ASN A 393 -4.61 19.70 13.49
C ASN A 393 -4.58 18.17 13.25
N SER A 394 -3.66 17.46 13.91
CA SER A 394 -3.57 16.00 13.93
C SER A 394 -4.40 15.40 15.08
N ASN A 395 -4.26 14.09 15.31
CA ASN A 395 -4.81 13.37 16.45
C ASN A 395 -3.72 12.56 17.17
N GLY A 396 -3.93 12.29 18.45
CA GLY A 396 -3.02 11.54 19.28
C GLY A 396 -3.21 10.02 19.29
N ALA A 397 -4.26 9.49 18.66
CA ALA A 397 -4.56 8.07 18.66
C ALA A 397 -3.66 7.28 17.70
N SER A 398 -3.20 6.09 18.13
CA SER A 398 -2.61 5.11 17.19
C SER A 398 -3.69 4.41 16.37
N LEU A 399 -4.73 3.91 17.04
CA LEU A 399 -5.79 3.13 16.42
C LEU A 399 -7.15 3.71 16.78
N THR A 400 -8.03 3.85 15.78
CA THR A 400 -9.43 4.24 15.98
C THR A 400 -10.39 3.12 15.59
N PHE A 401 -11.60 3.15 16.17
CA PHE A 401 -12.66 2.25 15.77
C PHE A 401 -14.04 2.88 15.97
N GLY A 402 -14.77 3.06 14.86
CA GLY A 402 -16.17 3.51 14.84
C GLY A 402 -16.38 4.96 15.23
N VAL A 403 -15.41 5.84 15.02
CA VAL A 403 -15.41 7.22 15.53
C VAL A 403 -16.12 8.26 14.64
N GLU A 404 -16.40 7.96 13.37
CA GLU A 404 -17.10 8.89 12.47
C GLU A 404 -18.59 8.54 12.34
N SER A 405 -18.91 7.37 11.78
CA SER A 405 -20.28 7.08 11.29
C SER A 405 -21.01 6.00 12.07
N ALA A 406 -20.31 5.28 12.95
CA ALA A 406 -20.79 4.16 13.76
C ALA A 406 -22.05 3.46 13.25
N ASN A 407 -22.01 2.95 12.01
CA ASN A 407 -23.20 2.46 11.32
C ASN A 407 -23.74 1.17 11.98
N PRO A 408 -24.92 1.20 12.62
CA PRO A 408 -25.46 0.07 13.35
C PRO A 408 -25.94 -1.09 12.45
N ALA A 409 -26.07 -0.86 11.14
CA ALA A 409 -26.46 -1.90 10.19
C ALA A 409 -25.32 -2.87 9.82
N ARG A 410 -24.08 -2.55 10.19
CA ARG A 410 -22.91 -3.39 9.93
C ARG A 410 -22.82 -4.52 10.96
N ALA A 411 -22.15 -5.62 10.63
CA ALA A 411 -21.67 -6.52 11.67
C ALA A 411 -20.52 -5.86 12.44
N TRP A 412 -20.48 -5.99 13.76
CA TRP A 412 -19.45 -5.36 14.58
C TRP A 412 -18.64 -6.36 15.39
N GLY A 413 -17.33 -6.15 15.43
CA GLY A 413 -16.41 -6.86 16.29
C GLY A 413 -15.05 -6.19 16.30
N LEU A 414 -14.43 -6.08 17.47
CA LEU A 414 -13.09 -5.53 17.63
C LEU A 414 -12.21 -6.57 18.33
N THR A 415 -11.10 -6.92 17.71
CA THR A 415 -10.03 -7.72 18.32
C THR A 415 -8.71 -6.99 18.12
N VAL A 416 -8.10 -6.55 19.22
CA VAL A 416 -6.77 -5.93 19.25
C VAL A 416 -5.92 -6.70 20.24
N GLU A 417 -5.05 -7.57 19.74
CA GLU A 417 -4.25 -8.45 20.61
C GLU A 417 -2.81 -8.65 20.16
N HIS A 418 -1.93 -8.85 21.14
CA HIS A 418 -0.50 -9.10 20.91
C HIS A 418 0.20 -8.02 20.08
N ASN A 419 -0.28 -6.77 20.11
CA ASN A 419 0.39 -5.67 19.44
C ASN A 419 1.35 -4.94 20.39
N THR A 420 2.38 -4.31 19.82
CA THR A 420 3.28 -3.40 20.53
C THR A 420 2.96 -1.96 20.12
N PHE A 421 2.48 -1.16 21.07
CA PHE A 421 2.20 0.26 20.90
C PHE A 421 3.32 1.09 21.53
N VAL A 422 3.87 2.01 20.77
CA VAL A 422 4.97 2.88 21.20
C VAL A 422 4.60 4.33 20.95
N ALA A 423 4.71 5.17 21.98
CA ALA A 423 4.63 6.62 21.87
C ALA A 423 6.01 7.23 22.05
N LEU A 424 6.53 7.92 21.04
CA LEU A 424 7.85 8.58 21.06
C LEU A 424 7.75 10.07 21.44
N ALA A 425 6.60 10.49 21.94
CA ALA A 425 6.36 11.81 22.51
C ALA A 425 5.30 11.70 23.60
N LYS A 426 5.19 12.74 24.44
CA LYS A 426 4.06 12.87 25.38
C LYS A 426 2.84 13.46 24.70
N TYR A 427 3.07 14.43 23.83
CA TYR A 427 2.06 15.24 23.18
C TYR A 427 2.15 15.10 21.66
N TYR A 428 1.01 15.23 20.97
CA TYR A 428 1.01 15.21 19.51
C TYR A 428 1.14 16.58 18.87
N ASP A 429 0.85 17.67 19.57
CA ASP A 429 0.82 19.02 18.98
C ASP A 429 1.39 20.11 19.89
N ASP A 430 1.50 21.33 19.37
CA ASP A 430 2.06 22.48 20.10
C ASP A 430 1.16 22.88 21.30
N ALA A 431 -0.14 22.53 21.24
CA ALA A 431 -1.11 22.74 22.32
C ALA A 431 -1.00 21.72 23.46
N SER A 432 -0.01 20.82 23.40
CA SER A 432 0.25 19.81 24.43
C SER A 432 -0.92 18.85 24.67
N HIS A 433 -1.65 18.48 23.62
CA HIS A 433 -2.64 17.41 23.72
C HIS A 433 -1.95 16.04 23.79
N PRO A 434 -2.36 15.13 24.71
CA PRO A 434 -1.63 13.89 24.97
C PRO A 434 -1.78 12.87 23.84
N LEU A 435 -0.74 12.05 23.64
CA LEU A 435 -0.83 10.81 22.87
C LEU A 435 -1.59 9.74 23.65
N PHE A 436 -2.31 8.88 22.94
CA PHE A 436 -3.06 7.76 23.52
C PHE A 436 -3.17 6.59 22.53
N PRO A 437 -3.24 5.34 23.00
CA PRO A 437 -3.21 4.20 22.09
C PRO A 437 -4.49 4.08 21.25
N PHE A 438 -5.65 4.33 21.85
CA PHE A 438 -6.94 4.00 21.27
C PHE A 438 -7.94 5.16 21.29
N PHE A 439 -8.63 5.34 20.17
CA PHE A 439 -9.91 6.05 20.12
C PHE A 439 -11.01 5.09 19.70
N ILE A 440 -11.61 4.41 20.67
CA ILE A 440 -12.68 3.44 20.41
C ILE A 440 -14.02 4.07 20.78
N ASN A 441 -14.99 4.02 19.86
CA ASN A 441 -16.35 4.44 20.18
C ASN A 441 -16.97 3.47 21.20
N ASN A 442 -17.31 3.99 22.38
CA ASN A 442 -17.95 3.19 23.44
C ASN A 442 -19.34 2.70 23.05
N GLY A 443 -20.08 3.47 22.23
CA GLY A 443 -21.40 3.09 21.72
C GLY A 443 -21.38 2.09 20.57
N ALA A 444 -20.20 1.74 20.04
CA ALA A 444 -20.09 0.71 19.01
C ALA A 444 -20.64 -0.63 19.52
N PRO A 445 -21.55 -1.30 18.80
CA PRO A 445 -22.09 -2.61 19.19
C PRO A 445 -21.06 -3.73 18.99
N GLY A 446 -21.43 -4.96 19.37
CA GLY A 446 -20.59 -6.14 19.20
C GLY A 446 -19.52 -6.32 20.28
N THR A 447 -18.85 -7.48 20.24
CA THR A 447 -17.78 -7.81 21.19
C THR A 447 -16.53 -7.00 20.91
N LYS A 448 -15.94 -6.43 21.98
CA LYS A 448 -14.68 -5.71 21.93
C LYS A 448 -13.68 -6.41 22.84
N THR A 449 -12.64 -6.96 22.21
CA THR A 449 -11.51 -7.59 22.87
C THR A 449 -10.27 -6.76 22.60
N VAL A 450 -9.73 -6.17 23.65
CA VAL A 450 -8.39 -5.58 23.65
C VAL A 450 -7.61 -6.32 24.72
N ASP A 451 -6.66 -7.15 24.33
CA ASP A 451 -6.01 -8.10 25.24
C ASP A 451 -4.53 -8.30 24.89
N ALA A 452 -3.69 -8.61 25.88
CA ALA A 452 -2.31 -9.06 25.64
C ALA A 452 -1.45 -8.11 24.77
N ASN A 453 -1.66 -6.79 24.87
CA ASN A 453 -0.84 -5.80 24.14
C ASN A 453 0.29 -5.26 25.04
N ALA A 454 1.40 -4.84 24.43
CA ALA A 454 2.49 -4.13 25.09
C ALA A 454 2.43 -2.63 24.78
N PHE A 455 2.68 -1.79 25.78
CA PHE A 455 2.65 -0.33 25.65
C PHE A 455 3.96 0.28 26.15
N VAL A 456 4.56 1.16 25.35
CA VAL A 456 5.80 1.88 25.67
C VAL A 456 5.59 3.37 25.45
N GLY A 457 6.02 4.21 26.39
CA GLY A 457 6.00 5.67 26.23
C GLY A 457 4.64 6.37 26.44
N TYR A 458 3.52 5.64 26.46
CA TYR A 458 2.19 6.22 26.69
C TYR A 458 1.99 6.61 28.16
N CYS A 459 2.02 7.91 28.44
CA CYS A 459 1.77 8.44 29.79
C CYS A 459 0.29 8.42 30.15
N PRO A 460 -0.05 8.13 31.43
CA PRO A 460 -1.41 8.36 31.93
C PRO A 460 -1.82 9.82 31.75
N SER A 461 -3.00 10.03 31.19
CA SER A 461 -3.62 11.34 30.99
C SER A 461 -4.63 11.69 32.10
N GLY A 462 -5.02 10.71 32.92
CA GLY A 462 -6.10 10.83 33.89
C GLY A 462 -7.49 10.68 33.27
N ASN A 463 -7.58 10.51 31.94
CA ASN A 463 -8.80 10.23 31.23
C ASN A 463 -8.91 8.73 30.98
N ALA A 464 -9.86 8.06 31.65
CA ALA A 464 -10.03 6.60 31.57
C ALA A 464 -10.22 6.08 30.14
N GLY A 465 -10.87 6.86 29.25
CA GLY A 465 -11.05 6.48 27.85
C GLY A 465 -9.76 6.53 27.05
N ARG A 466 -8.92 7.56 27.26
CA ARG A 466 -7.62 7.70 26.61
C ARG A 466 -6.54 6.80 27.21
N ASP A 467 -6.70 6.45 28.48
CA ASP A 467 -5.76 5.58 29.22
C ASP A 467 -6.12 4.08 29.10
N TYR A 468 -7.19 3.74 28.39
CA TYR A 468 -7.63 2.36 28.19
C TYR A 468 -6.55 1.55 27.45
N ARG A 469 -6.22 0.37 28.01
CA ARG A 469 -5.20 -0.55 27.47
C ARG A 469 -5.70 -1.99 27.29
N GLY A 470 -6.99 -2.23 27.58
CA GLY A 470 -7.56 -3.57 27.56
C GLY A 470 -7.23 -4.40 28.80
N THR A 471 -7.29 -5.72 28.64
CA THR A 471 -6.92 -6.72 29.66
C THR A 471 -5.54 -7.30 29.38
N ASN A 472 -4.92 -7.92 30.39
CA ASN A 472 -3.65 -8.63 30.27
C ASN A 472 -2.53 -7.87 29.53
N PHE A 473 -2.48 -6.54 29.66
CA PHE A 473 -1.48 -5.74 28.96
C PHE A 473 -0.17 -5.63 29.75
N ALA A 474 0.93 -5.35 29.04
CA ALA A 474 2.21 -4.97 29.62
C ALA A 474 2.47 -3.47 29.40
N THR A 475 3.04 -2.78 30.38
CA THR A 475 3.64 -1.45 30.20
C THR A 475 5.14 -1.60 30.37
N LEU A 476 5.89 -1.20 29.36
CA LEU A 476 7.34 -1.29 29.33
C LEU A 476 7.96 0.10 29.24
N ASN A 477 9.20 0.22 29.68
CA ASN A 477 10.06 1.36 29.45
C ASN A 477 10.91 1.17 28.18
N PHE A 478 11.54 2.25 27.70
CA PHE A 478 12.36 2.19 26.47
C PHE A 478 13.65 1.37 26.59
N ASN A 479 14.08 1.03 27.81
CA ASN A 479 15.23 0.15 28.05
C ASN A 479 14.82 -1.33 28.10
N GLU A 480 13.52 -1.61 28.24
CA GLU A 480 12.94 -2.95 28.21
C GLU A 480 12.57 -3.37 26.79
N ILE A 481 12.75 -2.50 25.79
CA ILE A 481 12.64 -2.82 24.38
C ILE A 481 13.95 -2.51 23.64
N ASP A 482 14.14 -3.14 22.48
CA ASP A 482 15.26 -2.93 21.58
C ASP A 482 14.87 -2.01 20.42
N LEU A 483 15.81 -1.58 19.58
CA LEU A 483 15.57 -0.64 18.48
C LEU A 483 14.64 -1.14 17.36
N ALA A 484 14.32 -2.43 17.34
CA ALA A 484 13.27 -3.01 16.49
C ALA A 484 11.94 -3.16 17.26
N TYR A 485 11.79 -2.44 18.37
CA TYR A 485 10.63 -2.44 19.26
C TYR A 485 10.33 -3.79 19.90
N ARG A 486 11.38 -4.60 20.10
CA ARG A 486 11.27 -5.94 20.67
C ARG A 486 11.56 -5.90 22.16
N PRO A 487 10.67 -6.38 23.03
CA PRO A 487 11.02 -6.55 24.43
C PRO A 487 12.34 -7.33 24.68
N ARG A 488 13.11 -6.93 25.68
CA ARG A 488 14.40 -7.53 26.02
C ARG A 488 14.23 -8.53 27.15
N VAL A 489 14.42 -9.82 26.88
CA VAL A 489 14.59 -10.83 27.94
C VAL A 489 16.03 -10.73 28.47
N PRO A 490 16.29 -10.75 29.80
CA PRO A 490 15.36 -11.06 30.90
C PRO A 490 14.78 -9.84 31.64
N ALA A 491 14.89 -8.63 31.09
CA ALA A 491 14.62 -7.38 31.83
C ALA A 491 13.13 -7.01 31.98
N LEU A 492 12.19 -7.90 31.67
CA LEU A 492 10.76 -7.55 31.61
C LEU A 492 10.12 -7.58 33.00
N ALA A 493 9.65 -6.44 33.48
CA ALA A 493 8.68 -6.40 34.59
C ALA A 493 7.26 -6.70 34.07
N GLY A 494 6.60 -7.74 34.61
CA GLY A 494 5.19 -8.05 34.30
C GLY A 494 4.94 -9.52 33.92
N ASN A 495 3.71 -9.83 33.47
CA ASN A 495 3.41 -11.15 32.93
C ASN A 495 4.13 -11.32 31.59
N ILE A 496 5.10 -12.22 31.50
CA ILE A 496 5.81 -12.47 30.23
C ILE A 496 5.00 -13.38 29.29
N ALA A 497 3.99 -14.09 29.81
CA ALA A 497 3.18 -15.04 29.03
C ALA A 497 2.22 -14.34 28.04
N ILE A 498 2.03 -13.02 28.17
CA ILE A 498 1.21 -12.18 27.28
C ILE A 498 2.03 -11.62 26.10
N ILE A 499 3.36 -11.77 26.13
CA ILE A 499 4.25 -11.26 25.09
C ILE A 499 4.64 -12.44 24.18
N GLY A 500 4.29 -12.35 22.88
CA GLY A 500 4.39 -13.45 21.90
C GLY A 500 5.79 -14.10 21.82
N THR A 501 5.85 -15.42 21.57
CA THR A 501 7.12 -16.18 21.60
C THR A 501 7.92 -16.03 20.29
N PRO A 502 9.26 -16.22 20.30
CA PRO A 502 10.13 -15.97 19.13
C PRO A 502 9.99 -16.96 17.95
N ARG A 503 9.09 -17.95 18.00
CA ARG A 503 9.02 -19.05 17.02
C ARG A 503 7.59 -19.38 16.63
N TYR A 504 7.29 -19.28 15.33
CA TYR A 504 6.05 -19.73 14.71
C TYR A 504 6.27 -20.77 13.61
N ARG A 505 5.32 -21.71 13.47
CA ARG A 505 5.19 -22.65 12.34
C ARG A 505 3.76 -22.61 11.78
N HIS A 506 3.61 -22.20 10.52
CA HIS A 506 2.30 -22.12 9.87
C HIS A 506 1.72 -23.52 9.60
N LEU A 507 0.46 -23.78 9.96
CA LEU A 507 -0.17 -25.10 9.73
C LEU A 507 -0.43 -25.41 8.24
N ALA A 508 -0.59 -24.37 7.42
CA ALA A 508 -0.87 -24.52 5.97
C ALA A 508 0.38 -24.53 5.06
N GLY A 509 1.59 -24.49 5.63
CA GLY A 509 2.83 -24.51 4.84
C GLY A 509 4.00 -24.94 5.71
N SER A 510 4.84 -25.85 5.21
CA SER A 510 6.00 -26.39 5.93
C SER A 510 7.10 -25.37 6.28
N ALA A 511 6.90 -24.08 6.03
CA ALA A 511 7.81 -23.00 6.38
C ALA A 511 7.67 -22.61 7.87
N ALA A 512 8.73 -22.86 8.65
CA ALA A 512 8.93 -22.19 9.94
C ALA A 512 9.32 -20.73 9.69
N ARG A 513 8.76 -19.80 10.46
CA ARG A 513 9.22 -18.41 10.52
C ARG A 513 9.68 -18.13 11.93
N THR A 514 10.97 -17.91 12.11
CA THR A 514 11.48 -17.19 13.27
C THR A 514 11.09 -15.73 13.10
N THR A 515 10.21 -15.22 13.96
CA THR A 515 10.00 -13.77 14.04
C THR A 515 10.86 -13.28 15.17
N ASN A 516 11.84 -12.47 14.83
CA ASN A 516 12.75 -11.94 15.84
C ASN A 516 12.05 -10.91 16.74
N ALA A 517 10.79 -10.51 16.49
CA ALA A 517 10.05 -9.49 17.22
C ALA A 517 8.88 -10.05 18.04
N LEU A 518 8.85 -9.64 19.31
CA LEU A 518 7.79 -9.94 20.26
C LEU A 518 6.52 -9.14 19.90
N GLY A 519 5.42 -9.86 19.80
CA GLY A 519 4.14 -9.39 19.29
C GLY A 519 3.47 -10.46 18.43
N ALA A 520 4.19 -11.34 17.75
CA ALA A 520 3.55 -12.48 17.10
C ALA A 520 3.20 -13.59 18.12
N ARG A 521 1.92 -13.73 18.47
CA ARG A 521 1.35 -15.06 18.80
C ARG A 521 0.47 -15.47 17.62
N ASP A 522 1.00 -16.39 16.84
CA ASP A 522 0.34 -17.65 16.50
C ASP A 522 1.45 -18.67 16.31
#